data_AF-A0A7V7AH50-F1
#
_entry.id   AF-A0A7V7AH50-F1
#
_cell.length_a   1.000
_cell.length_b   1.000
_cell.length_c   1.000
_cell.angle_alpha   90.00
_cell.angle_beta   90.00
_cell.angle_gamma   90.00
#
_symmetry.space_group_name_H-M   'P 1'
#
loop_
_entity.id
_entity.type
_entity.pdbx_description
1 polymer ?
#
loop_
_entity_poly.entity_id
_entity_poly.type
_entity_poly.pdbx_seq_one_letter_code
_entity_poly.pdbx_strand_id
1 'polypeptide(L)'
;VAEDVSLLYAAVTLFGRESQVKVVIEDDYDHVAEITKDGYIIQKNARAERGEVASLEGISLEDMVRFAAQVDLAQIAFLLQGAETNKKAALAGLESGRGSTLGLALWREAPGNENKMWAAYAKARAYTAAAAEARMSGMKVPITAVAGSGNHGITALLGVLAVAEVEEIEQEKLARALSLCSLVTIYIKSLTNRLTAFCGCGAAAATGVAAAITWLLGGNCRQIGHAMQSVIGSITGMICDGAKESCAFKVSVAAGEAVLVSYLSLMGSYIHSKAGIVAQDILDSMENLGKISDPGMKETDKVILEIIRNMEQEKPA
;
A
#
# COMPACT_ATOMS: atom_id res chain seq x y z
N VAL A 1 -2.37 -18.85 -21.63
CA VAL A 1 -1.29 -18.86 -20.60
C VAL A 1 -1.16 -20.30 -20.16
N ALA A 2 0.02 -20.90 -20.24
CA ALA A 2 0.23 -22.29 -19.86
C ALA A 2 -0.01 -22.46 -18.35
N GLU A 3 -0.70 -23.53 -17.96
CA GLU A 3 -1.25 -23.76 -16.61
C GLU A 3 -0.20 -23.96 -15.50
N ASP A 4 1.09 -24.00 -15.85
CA ASP A 4 2.21 -24.31 -14.92
C ASP A 4 3.30 -23.23 -14.83
N VAL A 5 3.05 -22.01 -15.33
CA VAL A 5 4.01 -20.90 -15.21
C VAL A 5 3.76 -20.17 -13.90
N SER A 6 4.83 -19.92 -13.12
CA SER A 6 4.77 -19.01 -11.97
C SER A 6 4.06 -17.71 -12.35
N LEU A 7 3.16 -17.23 -11.50
CA LEU A 7 2.46 -15.94 -11.68
C LEU A 7 3.45 -14.79 -11.90
N LEU A 8 4.67 -14.89 -11.37
CA LEU A 8 5.78 -13.97 -11.60
C LEU A 8 6.90 -14.67 -12.39
N TYR A 9 7.15 -14.19 -13.61
CA TYR A 9 8.30 -14.58 -14.41
C TYR A 9 8.81 -13.38 -15.20
N ALA A 10 10.09 -13.06 -15.08
CA ALA A 10 10.77 -12.06 -15.89
C ALA A 10 12.14 -12.59 -16.30
N ALA A 11 12.49 -12.45 -17.58
CA ALA A 11 13.80 -12.81 -18.08
C ALA A 11 14.40 -11.64 -18.85
N VAL A 12 15.64 -11.28 -18.52
CA VAL A 12 16.41 -10.24 -19.22
C VAL A 12 17.67 -10.88 -19.78
N THR A 13 17.95 -10.63 -21.05
CA THR A 13 19.20 -11.04 -21.70
C THR A 13 20.01 -9.80 -22.07
N LEU A 14 21.23 -9.70 -21.54
CA LEU A 14 22.23 -8.71 -21.91
C LEU A 14 23.18 -9.31 -22.95
N PHE A 15 23.43 -8.56 -24.03
CA PHE A 15 24.33 -8.97 -25.10
C PHE A 15 25.60 -8.12 -25.08
N GLY A 16 26.75 -8.78 -24.97
CA GLY A 16 28.06 -8.23 -25.30
C GLY A 16 28.43 -8.53 -26.75
N ARG A 17 29.65 -8.14 -27.18
CA ARG A 17 30.12 -8.38 -28.56
C ARG A 17 30.19 -9.86 -28.93
N GLU A 18 30.61 -10.70 -28.00
CA GLU A 18 30.82 -12.15 -28.20
C GLU A 18 30.23 -12.99 -27.06
N SER A 19 29.44 -12.38 -26.18
CA SER A 19 28.82 -13.08 -25.05
C SER A 19 27.42 -12.60 -24.78
N GLN A 20 26.64 -13.43 -24.10
CA GLN A 20 25.32 -13.10 -23.60
C GLN A 20 25.14 -13.60 -22.18
N VAL A 21 24.40 -12.84 -21.38
CA VAL A 21 24.00 -13.23 -20.03
C VAL A 21 22.49 -13.09 -19.93
N LYS A 22 21.81 -14.18 -19.60
CA LYS A 22 20.38 -14.22 -19.28
C LYS A 22 20.22 -14.34 -17.77
N VAL A 23 19.38 -13.49 -17.19
CA VAL A 23 18.94 -13.55 -15.79
C VAL A 23 17.44 -13.79 -15.77
N VAL A 24 16.99 -14.74 -14.98
CA VAL A 24 15.58 -15.08 -14.76
C VAL A 24 15.20 -14.79 -13.31
N ILE A 25 14.13 -14.04 -13.12
CA ILE A 25 13.43 -13.86 -11.85
C ILE A 25 12.12 -14.63 -11.94
N GLU A 26 11.85 -15.47 -10.95
CA GLU A 26 10.66 -16.32 -10.88
C GLU A 26 10.19 -16.45 -9.42
N ASP A 27 8.90 -16.72 -9.21
CA ASP A 27 8.23 -16.93 -7.91
C ASP A 27 8.12 -15.69 -6.98
N ASP A 28 9.21 -14.93 -6.79
CA ASP A 28 9.25 -13.72 -5.94
C ASP A 28 10.04 -12.56 -6.56
N TYR A 29 9.81 -11.33 -6.10
CA TYR A 29 10.30 -10.09 -6.73
C TYR A 29 11.83 -9.92 -6.72
N ASP A 30 12.51 -10.60 -5.80
CA ASP A 30 13.96 -10.59 -5.61
C ASP A 30 14.59 -11.99 -5.81
N HIS A 31 13.77 -12.98 -6.17
CA HIS A 31 14.23 -14.35 -6.35
C HIS A 31 14.82 -14.55 -7.75
N VAL A 32 16.13 -14.38 -7.86
CA VAL A 32 16.90 -14.72 -9.05
C VAL A 32 16.93 -16.25 -9.20
N ALA A 33 16.04 -16.80 -10.02
CA ALA A 33 15.88 -18.25 -10.20
C ALA A 33 17.03 -18.86 -11.01
N GLU A 34 17.49 -18.17 -12.06
CA GLU A 34 18.54 -18.68 -12.95
C GLU A 34 19.40 -17.55 -13.52
N ILE A 35 20.73 -17.77 -13.58
CA ILE A 35 21.67 -16.95 -14.35
C ILE A 35 22.40 -17.86 -15.33
N THR A 36 22.30 -17.55 -16.62
CA THR A 36 22.89 -18.32 -17.71
C THR A 36 23.80 -17.43 -18.55
N LYS A 37 25.07 -17.82 -18.75
CA LYS A 37 26.05 -17.13 -19.57
C LYS A 37 26.44 -17.99 -20.76
N ASP A 38 26.29 -17.47 -21.98
CA ASP A 38 26.67 -18.15 -23.23
C ASP A 38 26.04 -19.56 -23.36
N GLY A 39 24.83 -19.73 -22.83
CA GLY A 39 24.11 -21.02 -22.80
C GLY A 39 24.46 -21.94 -21.61
N TYR A 40 25.43 -21.57 -20.77
CA TYR A 40 25.82 -22.32 -19.59
C TYR A 40 25.16 -21.73 -18.33
N ILE A 41 24.49 -22.58 -17.56
CA ILE A 41 23.91 -22.19 -16.27
C ILE A 41 25.05 -21.91 -15.29
N ILE A 42 25.16 -20.65 -14.86
CA ILE A 42 26.14 -20.19 -13.86
C ILE A 42 25.56 -20.32 -12.45
N GLN A 43 24.28 -20.03 -12.31
CA GLN A 43 23.55 -20.11 -11.05
C GLN A 43 22.14 -20.61 -11.31
N LYS A 44 21.67 -21.55 -10.49
CA LYS A 44 20.28 -21.98 -10.46
C LYS A 44 19.86 -22.15 -9.01
N ASN A 45 18.94 -21.32 -8.57
CA ASN A 45 18.40 -21.38 -7.22
C ASN A 45 17.20 -22.33 -7.20
N ALA A 46 16.98 -23.00 -6.06
CA ALA A 46 15.73 -23.73 -5.83
C ALA A 46 14.57 -22.73 -5.86
N ARG A 47 13.35 -23.20 -6.18
CA ARG A 47 12.16 -22.34 -6.08
C ARG A 47 12.12 -21.68 -4.71
N ALA A 48 11.73 -20.41 -4.69
CA ALA A 48 11.49 -19.73 -3.43
C ALA A 48 10.43 -20.54 -2.67
N GLU A 49 10.79 -21.07 -1.50
CA GLU A 49 9.80 -21.65 -0.61
C GLU A 49 8.79 -20.54 -0.27
N ARG A 50 7.51 -20.79 -0.52
CA ARG A 50 6.46 -19.95 0.07
C ARG A 50 6.62 -20.14 1.57
N GLY A 51 7.28 -19.21 2.24
CA GLY A 51 7.32 -19.20 3.70
C GLY A 51 5.89 -19.35 4.22
N GLU A 52 5.70 -20.19 5.24
CA GLU A 52 4.40 -20.34 5.89
C GLU A 52 3.94 -18.96 6.33
N VAL A 53 2.97 -18.39 5.61
CA VAL A 53 2.26 -17.22 6.09
C VAL A 53 1.44 -17.74 7.26
N ALA A 54 1.81 -17.32 8.47
CA ALA A 54 1.05 -17.68 9.67
C ALA A 54 -0.43 -17.38 9.40
N SER A 55 -1.29 -18.39 9.59
CA SER A 55 -2.72 -18.23 9.39
C SER A 55 -3.22 -17.11 10.30
N LEU A 56 -3.89 -16.13 9.72
CA LEU A 56 -4.55 -15.05 10.45
C LEU A 56 -6.02 -15.39 10.72
N GLU A 57 -6.44 -16.62 10.43
CA GLU A 57 -7.80 -17.09 10.71
C GLU A 57 -8.16 -16.92 12.19
N GLY A 58 -9.36 -16.39 12.42
CA GLY A 58 -9.91 -16.21 13.77
C GLY A 58 -9.41 -14.97 14.51
N ILE A 59 -8.51 -14.17 13.93
CA ILE A 59 -8.09 -12.89 14.53
C ILE A 59 -9.18 -11.84 14.30
N SER A 60 -9.69 -11.24 15.39
CA SER A 60 -10.70 -10.19 15.30
C SER A 60 -10.11 -8.78 15.18
N LEU A 61 -10.96 -7.78 14.86
CA LEU A 61 -10.56 -6.37 14.93
C LEU A 61 -10.15 -5.97 16.36
N GLU A 62 -10.89 -6.43 17.36
CA GLU A 62 -10.58 -6.21 18.78
C GLU A 62 -9.22 -6.81 19.15
N ASP A 63 -8.87 -7.99 18.61
CA ASP A 63 -7.56 -8.59 18.84
C ASP A 63 -6.43 -7.72 18.28
N MET A 64 -6.59 -7.21 17.05
CA MET A 64 -5.62 -6.30 16.42
C MET A 64 -5.47 -4.99 17.21
N VAL A 65 -6.60 -4.39 17.63
CA VAL A 65 -6.62 -3.16 18.44
C VAL A 65 -5.98 -3.41 19.81
N ARG A 66 -6.31 -4.53 20.47
CA ARG A 66 -5.75 -4.90 21.77
C ARG A 66 -4.24 -5.12 21.69
N PHE A 67 -3.77 -5.83 20.66
CA PHE A 67 -2.34 -6.01 20.43
C PHE A 67 -1.64 -4.66 20.29
N ALA A 68 -2.10 -3.79 19.39
CA ALA A 68 -1.47 -2.49 19.15
C ALA A 68 -1.45 -1.61 20.41
N ALA A 69 -2.52 -1.68 21.21
CA ALA A 69 -2.62 -0.93 22.45
C ALA A 69 -1.73 -1.45 23.59
N GLN A 70 -1.37 -2.74 23.60
CA GLN A 70 -0.73 -3.39 24.75
C GLN A 70 0.69 -3.92 24.48
N VAL A 71 1.09 -4.09 23.22
CA VAL A 71 2.43 -4.56 22.87
C VAL A 71 3.50 -3.64 23.46
N ASP A 72 4.61 -4.24 23.87
CA ASP A 72 5.78 -3.50 24.34
C ASP A 72 6.25 -2.53 23.25
N LEU A 73 6.40 -1.26 23.62
CA LEU A 73 6.84 -0.21 22.71
C LEU A 73 8.16 -0.57 22.01
N ALA A 74 9.08 -1.27 22.70
CA ALA A 74 10.34 -1.69 22.12
C ALA A 74 10.17 -2.59 20.88
N GLN A 75 9.10 -3.40 20.84
CA GLN A 75 8.80 -4.30 19.72
C GLN A 75 8.21 -3.58 18.50
N ILE A 76 7.66 -2.37 18.68
CA ILE A 76 7.01 -1.60 17.60
C ILE A 76 7.69 -0.25 17.31
N ALA A 77 8.72 0.13 18.09
CA ALA A 77 9.44 1.39 17.92
C ALA A 77 10.08 1.54 16.54
N PHE A 78 10.40 0.43 15.86
CA PHE A 78 10.93 0.44 14.49
C PHE A 78 9.96 1.08 13.49
N LEU A 79 8.65 1.08 13.77
CA LEU A 79 7.65 1.71 12.90
C LEU A 79 7.79 3.23 12.85
N LEU A 80 8.25 3.86 13.94
CA LEU A 80 8.57 5.29 13.96
C LEU A 80 9.73 5.60 13.02
N GLN A 81 10.77 4.76 13.02
CA GLN A 81 11.89 4.87 12.09
C GLN A 81 11.43 4.66 10.64
N GLY A 82 10.49 3.76 10.42
CA GLY A 82 9.89 3.51 9.12
C GLY A 82 9.12 4.73 8.59
N ALA A 83 8.28 5.34 9.45
CA ALA A 83 7.53 6.55 9.13
C ALA A 83 8.47 7.73 8.83
N GLU A 84 9.53 7.90 9.64
CA GLU A 84 10.54 8.94 9.43
C GLU A 84 11.32 8.74 8.13
N THR A 85 11.65 7.49 7.79
CA THR A 85 12.30 7.16 6.51
C THR A 85 11.43 7.58 5.32
N ASN A 86 10.15 7.25 5.35
CA ASN A 86 9.22 7.63 4.30
C ASN A 86 8.98 9.15 4.28
N LYS A 87 9.00 9.82 5.44
CA LYS A 87 8.85 11.28 5.54
C LYS A 87 10.01 11.97 4.86
N LYS A 88 11.25 11.52 5.10
CA LYS A 88 12.43 12.05 4.40
C LYS A 88 12.32 11.90 2.89
N ALA A 89 11.77 10.78 2.40
CA ALA A 89 11.51 10.61 0.98
C ALA A 89 10.46 11.61 0.45
N ALA A 90 9.39 11.88 1.21
CA ALA A 90 8.40 12.90 0.87
C ALA A 90 9.02 14.30 0.80
N LEU A 91 9.80 14.68 1.80
CA LEU A 91 10.47 16.00 1.85
C LEU A 91 11.46 16.17 0.70
N ALA A 92 12.26 15.15 0.39
CA ALA A 92 13.14 15.17 -0.78
C ALA A 92 12.35 15.32 -2.09
N GLY A 93 11.19 14.67 -2.19
CA GLY A 93 10.22 14.85 -3.28
C GLY A 93 9.79 16.31 -3.44
N LEU A 94 9.33 16.92 -2.35
CA LEU A 94 8.86 18.31 -2.31
C LEU A 94 9.96 19.33 -2.62
N GLU A 95 11.20 19.11 -2.15
CA GLU A 95 12.34 20.00 -2.36
C GLU A 95 12.89 19.94 -3.79
N SER A 96 12.96 18.74 -4.38
CA SER A 96 13.66 18.54 -5.65
C SER A 96 12.95 19.16 -6.85
N GLY A 97 11.62 19.29 -6.80
CA GLY A 97 10.78 19.62 -7.95
C GLY A 97 10.90 18.64 -9.14
N ARG A 98 11.67 17.55 -9.01
CA ARG A 98 11.89 16.55 -10.05
C ARG A 98 10.86 15.44 -9.91
N GLY A 99 9.98 15.33 -10.90
CA GLY A 99 8.92 14.32 -10.89
C GLY A 99 7.84 14.53 -9.83
N SER A 100 7.93 15.56 -8.98
CA SER A 100 6.89 15.90 -8.00
C SER A 100 5.98 16.99 -8.52
N THR A 101 4.97 16.60 -9.29
CA THR A 101 3.96 17.54 -9.83
C THR A 101 2.76 17.61 -8.90
N LEU A 102 2.28 16.44 -8.44
CA LEU A 102 1.11 16.35 -7.58
C LEU A 102 1.44 16.69 -6.13
N GLY A 103 2.49 16.08 -5.56
CA GLY A 103 2.86 16.28 -4.16
C GLY A 103 3.14 17.74 -3.85
N LEU A 104 3.95 18.38 -4.70
CA LEU A 104 4.28 19.81 -4.58
C LEU A 104 3.07 20.72 -4.80
N ALA A 105 2.20 20.42 -5.77
CA ALA A 105 0.97 21.21 -5.98
C ALA A 105 0.04 21.14 -4.76
N LEU A 106 -0.22 19.94 -4.25
CA LEU A 106 -1.06 19.75 -3.07
C LEU A 106 -0.45 20.38 -1.81
N TRP A 107 0.88 20.35 -1.68
CA TRP A 107 1.58 21.00 -0.57
C TRP A 107 1.42 22.52 -0.58
N ARG A 108 1.49 23.14 -1.76
CA ARG A 108 1.32 24.59 -1.92
C ARG A 108 -0.12 25.07 -1.70
N GLU A 109 -1.08 24.25 -2.11
CA GLU A 109 -2.51 24.54 -1.96
C GLU A 109 -3.08 24.03 -0.63
N ALA A 110 -2.24 23.52 0.28
CA ALA A 110 -2.69 23.00 1.56
C ALA A 110 -3.31 24.14 2.40
N PRO A 111 -4.51 23.93 2.98
CA PRO A 111 -5.10 24.91 3.87
C PRO A 111 -4.26 25.07 5.14
N GLY A 112 -4.45 26.19 5.83
CA GLY A 112 -3.91 26.37 7.17
C GLY A 112 -4.48 25.36 8.18
N ASN A 113 -3.95 25.37 9.40
CA ASN A 113 -4.30 24.39 10.45
C ASN A 113 -5.60 24.72 11.22
N GLU A 114 -6.44 25.64 10.72
CA GLU A 114 -7.68 26.06 11.39
C GLU A 114 -8.68 24.90 11.52
N ASN A 115 -8.78 24.08 10.48
CA ASN A 115 -9.57 22.85 10.49
C ASN A 115 -8.65 21.64 10.38
N LYS A 116 -8.46 20.92 11.49
CA LYS A 116 -7.54 19.79 11.57
C LYS A 116 -7.86 18.67 10.59
N MET A 117 -9.15 18.37 10.33
CA MET A 117 -9.54 17.35 9.35
C MET A 117 -9.03 17.69 7.96
N TRP A 118 -9.24 18.93 7.49
CA TRP A 118 -8.79 19.35 6.16
C TRP A 118 -7.27 19.54 6.07
N ALA A 119 -6.63 20.03 7.13
CA ALA A 119 -5.17 20.12 7.20
C ALA A 119 -4.52 18.73 7.15
N ALA A 120 -5.04 17.77 7.92
CA ALA A 120 -4.58 16.38 7.91
C ALA A 120 -4.82 15.70 6.56
N TYR A 121 -5.99 15.92 5.95
CA TYR A 121 -6.32 15.44 4.61
C TYR A 121 -5.31 15.94 3.57
N ALA A 122 -5.07 17.25 3.51
CA ALA A 122 -4.14 17.85 2.55
C ALA A 122 -2.70 17.37 2.78
N LYS A 123 -2.24 17.33 4.05
CA LYS A 123 -0.90 16.86 4.41
C LYS A 123 -0.70 15.39 4.01
N ALA A 124 -1.64 14.51 4.32
CA ALA A 124 -1.54 13.09 3.97
C ALA A 124 -1.44 12.89 2.45
N ARG A 125 -2.27 13.63 1.70
CA ARG A 125 -2.25 13.60 0.23
C ARG A 125 -0.94 14.11 -0.36
N ALA A 126 -0.39 15.19 0.19
CA ALA A 126 0.87 15.77 -0.27
C ALA A 126 2.07 14.87 0.06
N TYR A 127 2.17 14.37 1.30
CA TYR A 127 3.27 13.50 1.73
C TYR A 127 3.33 12.20 0.95
N THR A 128 2.18 11.53 0.79
CA THR A 128 2.13 10.26 0.05
C THR A 128 2.41 10.44 -1.43
N ALA A 129 1.87 11.48 -2.06
CA ALA A 129 2.18 11.81 -3.45
C ALA A 129 3.68 12.09 -3.64
N ALA A 130 4.26 12.99 -2.83
CA ALA A 130 5.67 13.37 -2.97
C ALA A 130 6.63 12.19 -2.75
N ALA A 131 6.37 11.33 -1.76
CA ALA A 131 7.21 10.14 -1.53
C ALA A 131 7.10 9.13 -2.68
N ALA A 132 5.89 8.91 -3.21
CA ALA A 132 5.69 8.02 -4.35
C ALA A 132 6.33 8.59 -5.62
N GLU A 133 6.18 9.88 -5.91
CA GLU A 133 6.85 10.56 -7.02
C GLU A 133 8.38 10.48 -6.89
N ALA A 134 8.91 10.70 -5.69
CA ALA A 134 10.34 10.58 -5.43
C ALA A 134 10.86 9.19 -5.76
N ARG A 135 10.15 8.16 -5.32
CA ARG A 135 10.50 6.76 -5.60
C ARG A 135 10.35 6.42 -7.09
N MET A 136 9.23 6.80 -7.72
CA MET A 136 8.89 6.41 -9.10
C MET A 136 9.68 7.19 -10.16
N SER A 137 10.15 8.39 -9.84
CA SER A 137 11.06 9.16 -10.70
C SER A 137 12.52 8.67 -10.66
N GLY A 138 12.82 7.64 -9.86
CA GLY A 138 14.15 7.06 -9.74
C GLY A 138 15.10 7.82 -8.81
N MET A 139 14.58 8.68 -7.93
CA MET A 139 15.43 9.28 -6.90
C MET A 139 15.92 8.21 -5.93
N LYS A 140 17.16 8.37 -5.46
CA LYS A 140 17.80 7.47 -4.50
C LYS A 140 17.30 7.74 -3.08
N VAL A 141 16.00 7.50 -2.85
CA VAL A 141 15.34 7.64 -1.55
C VAL A 141 14.97 6.26 -0.99
N PRO A 142 15.37 5.93 0.24
CA PRO A 142 14.92 4.69 0.88
C PRO A 142 13.42 4.78 1.19
N ILE A 143 12.72 3.66 1.04
CA ILE A 143 11.30 3.53 1.38
C ILE A 143 11.12 2.29 2.25
N THR A 144 10.49 2.49 3.41
CA THR A 144 10.02 1.40 4.27
C THR A 144 8.75 0.82 3.66
N ALA A 145 8.79 -0.47 3.38
CA ALA A 145 7.66 -1.23 2.87
C ALA A 145 6.78 -1.76 4.00
N VAL A 146 5.50 -1.96 3.69
CA VAL A 146 4.55 -2.71 4.54
C VAL A 146 3.94 -3.81 3.67
N ALA A 147 3.82 -5.02 4.21
CA ALA A 147 3.32 -6.20 3.48
C ALA A 147 3.98 -6.37 2.09
N GLY A 148 5.32 -6.24 2.03
CA GLY A 148 6.11 -6.45 0.81
C GLY A 148 6.09 -5.32 -0.22
N SER A 149 5.39 -4.20 0.01
CA SER A 149 5.29 -3.11 -0.97
C SER A 149 5.69 -1.75 -0.38
N GLY A 150 6.59 -1.05 -1.08
CA GLY A 150 6.96 0.32 -0.75
C GLY A 150 5.79 1.29 -0.85
N ASN A 151 4.85 1.11 -1.79
CA ASN A 151 3.68 2.00 -1.90
C ASN A 151 2.67 1.72 -0.78
N HIS A 152 2.53 0.48 -0.32
CA HIS A 152 1.76 0.21 0.90
C HIS A 152 2.39 0.93 2.09
N GLY A 153 3.71 0.88 2.23
CA GLY A 153 4.41 1.58 3.31
C GLY A 153 4.31 3.11 3.23
N ILE A 154 4.37 3.69 2.02
CA ILE A 154 4.12 5.12 1.81
C ILE A 154 2.70 5.48 2.27
N THR A 155 1.67 4.79 1.77
CA THR A 155 0.27 5.06 2.16
C THR A 155 0.05 4.85 3.66
N ALA A 156 0.44 3.68 4.18
CA ALA A 156 0.23 3.28 5.57
C ALA A 156 0.92 4.22 6.56
N LEU A 157 2.22 4.42 6.41
CA LEU A 157 2.99 5.13 7.41
C LEU A 157 2.80 6.64 7.31
N LEU A 158 2.80 7.21 6.09
CA LEU A 158 2.62 8.65 5.92
C LEU A 158 1.18 9.12 6.08
N GLY A 159 0.20 8.27 5.76
CA GLY A 159 -1.22 8.57 6.02
C GLY A 159 -1.47 8.79 7.51
N VAL A 160 -0.97 7.89 8.37
CA VAL A 160 -1.09 8.01 9.83
C VAL A 160 -0.22 9.14 10.38
N LEU A 161 1.04 9.25 9.94
CA LEU A 161 1.97 10.29 10.38
C LEU A 161 1.44 11.70 10.11
N ALA A 162 0.83 11.93 8.95
CA ALA A 162 0.28 13.24 8.61
C ALA A 162 -0.78 13.70 9.61
N VAL A 163 -1.67 12.80 10.05
CA VAL A 163 -2.68 13.13 11.08
C VAL A 163 -2.01 13.34 12.42
N ALA A 164 -1.10 12.46 12.82
CA ALA A 164 -0.39 12.57 14.09
C ALA A 164 0.35 13.91 14.23
N GLU A 165 0.96 14.43 13.16
CA GLU A 165 1.60 15.74 13.18
C GLU A 165 0.62 16.91 13.26
N VAL A 166 -0.53 16.83 12.60
CA VAL A 166 -1.56 17.89 12.65
C VAL A 166 -2.26 17.91 14.00
N GLU A 167 -2.43 16.74 14.61
CA GLU A 167 -3.06 16.56 15.92
C GLU A 167 -2.07 16.64 17.09
N GLU A 168 -0.77 16.83 16.80
CA GLU A 168 0.31 16.93 17.80
C GLU A 168 0.38 15.71 18.72
N ILE A 169 0.19 14.51 18.15
CA ILE A 169 0.17 13.25 18.88
C ILE A 169 1.60 12.83 19.27
N GLU A 170 1.73 12.34 20.50
CA GLU A 170 2.98 11.83 21.05
C GLU A 170 3.48 10.55 20.33
N GLN A 171 4.80 10.33 20.41
CA GLN A 171 5.49 9.27 19.68
C GLN A 171 5.01 7.86 20.05
N GLU A 172 4.74 7.57 21.33
CA GLU A 172 4.26 6.24 21.73
C GLU A 172 2.89 5.94 21.10
N LYS A 173 1.95 6.88 21.19
CA LYS A 173 0.62 6.71 20.61
C LYS A 173 0.69 6.59 19.08
N LEU A 174 1.58 7.34 18.42
CA LEU A 174 1.86 7.19 17.00
C LEU A 174 2.40 5.78 16.67
N ALA A 175 3.37 5.25 17.43
CA ALA A 175 3.92 3.92 17.20
C ALA A 175 2.83 2.83 17.27
N ARG A 176 1.93 2.93 18.27
CA ARG A 176 0.80 2.02 18.44
C ARG A 176 -0.18 2.11 17.26
N ALA A 177 -0.50 3.32 16.80
CA ALA A 177 -1.35 3.52 15.63
C ALA A 177 -0.72 2.96 14.34
N LEU A 178 0.59 3.18 14.13
CA LEU A 178 1.32 2.59 13.01
C LEU A 178 1.30 1.05 13.07
N SER A 179 1.37 0.47 14.28
CA SER A 179 1.25 -0.99 14.47
C SER A 179 -0.13 -1.49 14.04
N LEU A 180 -1.21 -0.84 14.49
CA LEU A 180 -2.57 -1.18 14.07
C LEU A 180 -2.74 -1.06 12.54
N CYS A 181 -2.25 0.04 11.95
CA CYS A 181 -2.27 0.23 10.50
C CYS A 181 -1.58 -0.92 9.76
N SER A 182 -0.41 -1.32 10.25
CA SER A 182 0.39 -2.39 9.64
C SER A 182 -0.30 -3.74 9.74
N LEU A 183 -0.87 -4.07 10.91
CA LEU A 183 -1.61 -5.31 11.14
C LEU A 183 -2.81 -5.45 10.21
N VAL A 184 -3.64 -4.42 10.13
CA VAL A 184 -4.81 -4.41 9.22
C VAL A 184 -4.38 -4.54 7.76
N THR A 185 -3.31 -3.83 7.37
CA THR A 185 -2.77 -3.91 6.01
C THR A 185 -2.30 -5.33 5.69
N ILE A 186 -1.58 -5.97 6.62
CA ILE A 186 -1.10 -7.35 6.49
C ILE A 186 -2.28 -8.32 6.43
N TYR A 187 -3.30 -8.14 7.27
CA TYR A 187 -4.49 -8.99 7.30
C TYR A 187 -5.19 -8.99 5.93
N ILE A 188 -5.52 -7.82 5.38
CA ILE A 188 -6.16 -7.74 4.05
C ILE A 188 -5.23 -8.28 2.96
N LYS A 189 -3.91 -8.07 3.08
CA LYS A 189 -2.96 -8.63 2.12
C LYS A 189 -2.85 -10.15 2.20
N SER A 190 -3.15 -10.78 3.33
CA SER A 190 -3.23 -12.25 3.43
C SER A 190 -4.44 -12.84 2.69
N LEU A 191 -5.51 -12.06 2.53
CA LEU A 191 -6.74 -12.45 1.83
C LEU A 191 -6.68 -12.21 0.32
N THR A 192 -5.65 -11.51 -0.17
CA THR A 192 -5.54 -11.12 -1.59
C THR A 192 -4.30 -11.73 -2.23
N ASN A 193 -4.38 -12.04 -3.52
CA ASN A 193 -3.22 -12.57 -4.22
C ASN A 193 -2.03 -11.58 -4.24
N ARG A 194 -0.82 -12.12 -4.35
CA ARG A 194 0.42 -11.34 -4.46
C ARG A 194 0.41 -10.46 -5.72
N LEU A 195 0.01 -11.04 -6.84
CA LEU A 195 -0.20 -10.37 -8.12
C LEU A 195 -1.70 -10.29 -8.39
N THR A 196 -2.21 -9.07 -8.52
CA THR A 196 -3.63 -8.81 -8.71
C THR A 196 -3.81 -7.43 -9.36
N ALA A 197 -4.84 -7.29 -10.21
CA ALA A 197 -5.30 -6.01 -10.73
C ALA A 197 -5.94 -5.11 -9.65
N PHE A 198 -5.99 -5.58 -8.41
CA PHE A 198 -6.51 -4.87 -7.26
C PHE A 198 -5.46 -3.98 -6.59
N CYS A 199 -5.70 -2.67 -6.49
CA CYS A 199 -4.74 -1.77 -5.85
C CYS A 199 -4.70 -1.97 -4.33
N GLY A 200 -3.66 -2.64 -3.84
CA GLY A 200 -3.43 -2.83 -2.41
C GLY A 200 -3.23 -1.51 -1.62
N CYS A 201 -2.90 -0.40 -2.28
CA CYS A 201 -2.82 0.90 -1.61
C CYS A 201 -4.22 1.45 -1.28
N GLY A 202 -5.14 1.40 -2.24
CA GLY A 202 -6.51 1.90 -2.10
C GLY A 202 -7.38 1.01 -1.21
N ALA A 203 -7.07 -0.28 -1.15
CA ALA A 203 -7.82 -1.22 -0.33
C ALA A 203 -7.12 -1.54 1.00
N ALA A 204 -5.99 -2.26 0.97
CA ALA A 204 -5.36 -2.76 2.19
C ALA A 204 -4.75 -1.64 3.03
N ALA A 205 -3.86 -0.84 2.44
CA ALA A 205 -3.15 0.21 3.17
C ALA A 205 -4.10 1.32 3.64
N ALA A 206 -5.00 1.81 2.78
CA ALA A 206 -5.98 2.83 3.16
C ALA A 206 -6.92 2.35 4.29
N THR A 207 -7.37 1.09 4.25
CA THR A 207 -8.21 0.54 5.34
C THR A 207 -7.44 0.48 6.65
N GLY A 208 -6.14 0.12 6.60
CA GLY A 208 -5.25 0.20 7.77
C GLY A 208 -5.06 1.62 8.29
N VAL A 209 -4.88 2.60 7.39
CA VAL A 209 -4.77 4.01 7.75
C VAL A 209 -6.04 4.50 8.45
N ALA A 210 -7.22 4.12 7.94
CA ALA A 210 -8.49 4.48 8.56
C ALA A 210 -8.64 3.89 9.96
N ALA A 211 -8.31 2.60 10.12
CA ALA A 211 -8.34 1.94 11.42
C ALA A 211 -7.45 2.67 12.45
N ALA A 212 -6.21 2.97 12.04
CA ALA A 212 -5.21 3.60 12.87
C ALA A 212 -5.56 5.04 13.23
N ILE A 213 -6.03 5.85 12.29
CA ILE A 213 -6.42 7.24 12.56
C ILE A 213 -7.64 7.29 13.48
N THR A 214 -8.68 6.49 13.22
CA THR A 214 -9.86 6.48 14.10
C THR A 214 -9.48 6.06 15.52
N TRP A 215 -8.59 5.08 15.70
CA TRP A 215 -8.05 4.72 17.02
C TRP A 215 -7.20 5.86 17.63
N LEU A 216 -6.30 6.47 16.85
CA LEU A 216 -5.41 7.56 17.25
C LEU A 216 -6.21 8.76 17.79
N LEU A 217 -7.37 9.03 17.20
CA LEU A 217 -8.30 10.10 17.57
C LEU A 217 -9.29 9.71 18.69
N GLY A 218 -9.17 8.50 19.26
CA GLY A 218 -9.96 8.07 20.42
C GLY A 218 -11.29 7.37 20.07
N GLY A 219 -11.46 6.92 18.84
CA GLY A 219 -12.62 6.12 18.42
C GLY A 219 -12.63 4.73 19.05
N ASN A 220 -13.83 4.22 19.32
CA ASN A 220 -14.02 2.83 19.78
C ASN A 220 -13.97 1.82 18.61
N CYS A 221 -13.90 0.51 18.91
CA CYS A 221 -13.84 -0.55 17.88
C CYS A 221 -14.96 -0.49 16.85
N ARG A 222 -16.17 -0.05 17.23
CA ARG A 222 -17.28 0.13 16.28
C ARG A 222 -17.00 1.26 15.29
N GLN A 223 -16.53 2.42 15.77
CA GLN A 223 -16.15 3.55 14.92
C GLN A 223 -14.96 3.20 14.02
N ILE A 224 -13.99 2.44 14.54
CA ILE A 224 -12.85 1.92 13.77
C ILE A 224 -13.37 1.04 12.63
N GLY A 225 -14.26 0.09 12.92
CA GLY A 225 -14.90 -0.76 11.91
C GLY A 225 -15.67 0.05 10.86
N HIS A 226 -16.43 1.08 11.26
CA HIS A 226 -17.16 1.96 10.35
C HIS A 226 -16.24 2.75 9.41
N ALA A 227 -15.11 3.26 9.91
CA ALA A 227 -14.14 3.97 9.08
C ALA A 227 -13.49 3.04 8.06
N MET A 228 -13.10 1.84 8.49
CA MET A 228 -12.57 0.80 7.62
C MET A 228 -13.57 0.40 6.53
N GLN A 229 -14.83 0.14 6.92
CA GLN A 229 -15.92 -0.17 5.99
C GLN A 229 -16.16 0.97 5.00
N SER A 230 -15.99 2.22 5.42
CA SER A 230 -16.16 3.39 4.54
C SER A 230 -15.06 3.45 3.47
N VAL A 231 -13.80 3.14 3.80
CA VAL A 231 -12.74 2.98 2.79
C VAL A 231 -13.09 1.87 1.79
N ILE A 232 -13.53 0.72 2.31
CA ILE A 232 -13.92 -0.44 1.49
C ILE A 232 -15.08 -0.06 0.55
N GLY A 233 -16.08 0.64 1.05
CA GLY A 233 -17.23 1.05 0.25
C GLY A 233 -16.93 2.14 -0.79
N SER A 234 -15.90 2.98 -0.59
CA SER A 234 -15.66 4.14 -1.44
C SER A 234 -14.61 3.93 -2.54
N ILE A 235 -13.47 3.28 -2.24
CA ILE A 235 -12.31 3.28 -3.15
C ILE A 235 -11.75 1.90 -3.51
N THR A 236 -12.45 0.82 -3.15
CA THR A 236 -12.06 -0.56 -3.49
C THR A 236 -11.85 -0.79 -5.00
N GLY A 237 -12.58 -0.07 -5.87
CA GLY A 237 -12.47 -0.23 -7.32
C GLY A 237 -11.16 0.26 -7.95
N MET A 238 -10.22 0.81 -7.17
CA MET A 238 -8.94 1.29 -7.69
C MET A 238 -8.10 0.14 -8.25
N ILE A 239 -7.73 0.22 -9.53
CA ILE A 239 -6.95 -0.81 -10.22
C ILE A 239 -5.44 -0.66 -10.04
N CYS A 240 -4.72 -1.78 -10.06
CA CYS A 240 -3.27 -1.89 -10.10
C CYS A 240 -2.81 -2.25 -11.52
N ASP A 241 -2.05 -1.36 -12.15
CA ASP A 241 -1.49 -1.48 -13.49
C ASP A 241 0.06 -1.38 -13.46
N GLY A 242 0.65 -1.66 -12.30
CA GLY A 242 2.08 -1.62 -12.06
C GLY A 242 2.57 -0.34 -11.36
N ALA A 243 3.81 -0.40 -10.86
CA ALA A 243 4.46 0.72 -10.18
C ALA A 243 4.91 1.78 -11.19
N LYS A 244 4.07 2.77 -11.43
CA LYS A 244 4.30 3.90 -12.36
C LYS A 244 4.07 5.23 -11.65
N GLU A 245 4.34 6.33 -12.34
CA GLU A 245 4.05 7.69 -11.83
C GLU A 245 2.59 7.86 -11.38
N SER A 246 1.64 7.21 -12.06
CA SER A 246 0.22 7.17 -11.67
C SER A 246 -0.02 6.63 -10.25
N CYS A 247 0.91 5.85 -9.67
CA CYS A 247 0.83 5.42 -8.28
C CYS A 247 0.82 6.62 -7.31
N ALA A 248 1.48 7.73 -7.63
CA ALA A 248 1.46 8.92 -6.78
C ALA A 248 0.03 9.46 -6.57
N PHE A 249 -0.76 9.50 -7.64
CA PHE A 249 -2.16 9.89 -7.58
C PHE A 249 -2.98 8.87 -6.79
N LYS A 250 -2.76 7.58 -7.03
CA LYS A 250 -3.48 6.49 -6.34
C LYS A 250 -3.22 6.50 -4.83
N VAL A 251 -1.96 6.60 -4.40
CA VAL A 251 -1.62 6.65 -2.96
C VAL A 251 -2.13 7.94 -2.31
N SER A 252 -2.13 9.06 -3.04
CA SER A 252 -2.67 10.33 -2.57
C SER A 252 -4.17 10.22 -2.32
N VAL A 253 -4.95 9.75 -3.30
CA VAL A 253 -6.39 9.54 -3.16
C VAL A 253 -6.69 8.57 -2.01
N ALA A 254 -5.97 7.45 -1.95
CA ALA A 254 -6.13 6.44 -0.92
C ALA A 254 -5.91 6.99 0.51
N ALA A 255 -4.82 7.72 0.72
CA ALA A 255 -4.51 8.30 2.02
C ALA A 255 -5.48 9.43 2.40
N GLY A 256 -5.83 10.30 1.47
CA GLY A 256 -6.81 11.37 1.70
C GLY A 256 -8.17 10.82 2.10
N GLU A 257 -8.68 9.83 1.37
CA GLU A 257 -9.96 9.20 1.68
C GLU A 257 -9.94 8.55 3.06
N ALA A 258 -8.89 7.78 3.38
CA ALA A 258 -8.74 7.15 4.68
C ALA A 258 -8.76 8.17 5.84
N VAL A 259 -8.08 9.31 5.69
CA VAL A 259 -8.13 10.41 6.66
C VAL A 259 -9.57 10.94 6.79
N LEU A 260 -10.20 11.28 5.66
CA LEU A 260 -11.52 11.88 5.65
C LEU A 260 -12.56 10.97 6.35
N VAL A 261 -12.65 9.71 5.95
CA VAL A 261 -13.63 8.78 6.54
C VAL A 261 -13.36 8.48 8.01
N SER A 262 -12.12 8.61 8.47
CA SER A 262 -11.79 8.45 9.89
C SER A 262 -12.40 9.57 10.75
N TYR A 263 -12.26 10.82 10.32
CA TYR A 263 -12.91 11.96 10.99
C TYR A 263 -14.44 11.88 10.86
N LEU A 264 -14.96 11.56 9.67
CA LEU A 264 -16.41 11.43 9.45
C LEU A 264 -17.03 10.34 10.34
N SER A 265 -16.36 9.19 10.50
CA SER A 265 -16.86 8.08 11.31
C SER A 265 -16.94 8.43 12.80
N LEU A 266 -16.02 9.26 13.31
CA LEU A 266 -16.11 9.80 14.67
C LEU A 266 -17.31 10.72 14.86
N MET A 267 -17.72 11.42 13.79
CA MET A 267 -18.93 12.26 13.75
C MET A 267 -20.22 11.45 13.46
N GLY A 268 -20.13 10.13 13.32
CA GLY A 268 -21.27 9.27 13.02
C GLY A 268 -21.69 9.26 11.54
N SER A 269 -20.84 9.75 10.63
CA SER A 269 -21.05 9.68 9.19
C SER A 269 -20.16 8.60 8.58
N TYR A 270 -20.76 7.53 8.06
CA TYR A 270 -20.06 6.37 7.53
C TYR A 270 -20.96 5.60 6.55
N ILE A 271 -20.35 4.75 5.73
CA ILE A 271 -21.09 3.84 4.85
C ILE A 271 -21.72 2.73 5.71
N HIS A 272 -23.05 2.65 5.72
CA HIS A 272 -23.77 1.64 6.48
C HIS A 272 -23.56 0.23 5.93
N SER A 273 -23.60 -0.76 6.82
CA SER A 273 -23.62 -2.17 6.46
C SER A 273 -24.70 -2.51 5.43
N LYS A 274 -24.43 -3.49 4.56
CA LYS A 274 -25.30 -3.92 3.44
C LYS A 274 -25.41 -2.91 2.29
N ALA A 275 -24.59 -1.86 2.28
CA ALA A 275 -24.39 -1.02 1.10
C ALA A 275 -23.33 -1.66 0.19
N GLY A 276 -23.77 -2.35 -0.87
CA GLY A 276 -22.86 -2.97 -1.84
C GLY A 276 -22.01 -4.07 -1.22
N ILE A 277 -20.68 -3.91 -1.26
CA ILE A 277 -19.71 -4.91 -0.79
C ILE A 277 -19.42 -4.82 0.72
N VAL A 278 -19.94 -3.79 1.39
CA VAL A 278 -19.78 -3.58 2.83
C VAL A 278 -20.72 -4.53 3.58
N ALA A 279 -20.15 -5.47 4.33
CA ALA A 279 -20.90 -6.46 5.10
C ALA A 279 -21.38 -5.90 6.45
N GLN A 280 -22.00 -6.76 7.27
CA GLN A 280 -22.38 -6.39 8.64
C GLN A 280 -21.14 -6.27 9.52
N ASP A 281 -20.23 -7.24 9.40
CA ASP A 281 -18.94 -7.25 10.09
C ASP A 281 -17.83 -6.72 9.18
N ILE A 282 -16.79 -6.15 9.79
CA ILE A 282 -15.63 -5.64 9.05
C ILE A 282 -14.79 -6.77 8.44
N LEU A 283 -14.62 -7.91 9.14
CA LEU A 283 -13.86 -9.05 8.63
C LEU A 283 -14.55 -9.64 7.40
N ASP A 284 -15.88 -9.79 7.44
CA ASP A 284 -16.67 -10.20 6.27
C ASP A 284 -16.49 -9.22 5.09
N SER A 285 -16.32 -7.93 5.37
CA SER A 285 -16.06 -6.91 4.34
C SER A 285 -14.65 -7.09 3.74
N MET A 286 -13.66 -7.45 4.55
CA MET A 286 -12.31 -7.79 4.08
C MET A 286 -12.29 -9.10 3.28
N GLU A 287 -13.08 -10.10 3.67
CA GLU A 287 -13.26 -11.34 2.90
C GLU A 287 -13.89 -11.06 1.52
N ASN A 288 -14.83 -10.11 1.45
CA ASN A 288 -15.36 -9.65 0.17
C ASN A 288 -14.27 -8.99 -0.69
N LEU A 289 -13.33 -8.25 -0.10
CA LEU A 289 -12.15 -7.76 -0.84
C LEU A 289 -11.31 -8.91 -1.39
N GLY A 290 -11.10 -9.95 -0.58
CA GLY A 290 -10.41 -11.18 -0.99
C GLY A 290 -11.05 -11.76 -2.26
N LYS A 291 -12.37 -11.96 -2.24
CA LYS A 291 -13.15 -12.48 -3.38
C LYS A 291 -13.09 -11.59 -4.63
N ILE A 292 -13.08 -10.26 -4.45
CA ILE A 292 -12.95 -9.30 -5.56
C ILE A 292 -11.54 -9.38 -6.15
N SER A 293 -10.51 -9.44 -5.31
CA SER A 293 -9.12 -9.58 -5.76
C SER A 293 -8.90 -10.91 -6.47
N ASP A 294 -9.42 -12.00 -5.90
CA ASP A 294 -9.35 -13.35 -6.45
C ASP A 294 -10.59 -14.19 -6.07
N PRO A 295 -11.35 -14.75 -7.04
CA PRO A 295 -11.12 -14.75 -8.48
C PRO A 295 -11.62 -13.49 -9.23
N GLY A 296 -12.26 -12.53 -8.54
CA GLY A 296 -13.07 -11.48 -9.19
C GLY A 296 -12.35 -10.64 -10.24
N MET A 297 -11.07 -10.33 -10.04
CA MET A 297 -10.26 -9.50 -10.94
C MET A 297 -9.29 -10.28 -11.81
N LYS A 298 -9.39 -11.62 -11.90
CA LYS A 298 -8.51 -12.43 -12.77
C LYS A 298 -8.60 -12.03 -14.25
N GLU A 299 -9.81 -11.78 -14.76
CA GLU A 299 -9.99 -11.33 -16.14
C GLU A 299 -9.57 -9.87 -16.32
N THR A 300 -9.80 -9.01 -15.31
CA THR A 300 -9.32 -7.62 -15.32
C THR A 300 -7.79 -7.57 -15.48
N ASP A 301 -7.07 -8.42 -14.76
CA ASP A 301 -5.61 -8.53 -14.86
C ASP A 301 -5.14 -8.86 -16.29
N LYS A 302 -5.80 -9.82 -16.94
CA LYS A 302 -5.51 -10.17 -18.35
C LYS A 302 -5.74 -8.99 -19.29
N VAL A 303 -6.87 -8.29 -19.14
CA VAL A 303 -7.21 -7.12 -19.97
C VAL A 303 -6.20 -5.99 -19.76
N ILE A 304 -5.77 -5.73 -18.52
CA ILE A 304 -4.73 -4.74 -18.23
C ILE A 304 -3.42 -5.11 -18.92
N LEU A 305 -3.00 -6.37 -18.86
CA LEU A 305 -1.78 -6.83 -19.54
C LEU A 305 -1.88 -6.70 -21.07
N GLU A 306 -3.04 -6.95 -21.65
CA GLU A 306 -3.29 -6.73 -23.08
C GLU A 306 -3.15 -5.25 -23.45
N ILE A 307 -3.78 -4.35 -22.69
CA ILE A 307 -3.69 -2.90 -22.90
C ILE A 307 -2.24 -2.43 -22.82
N ILE A 308 -1.48 -2.87 -21.80
CA ILE A 308 -0.06 -2.50 -21.64
C ILE A 308 0.78 -2.97 -22.83
N ARG A 309 0.60 -4.23 -23.27
CA ARG A 309 1.34 -4.78 -24.41
C ARG A 309 1.06 -4.03 -25.72
N ASN A 310 -0.18 -3.65 -25.95
CA ASN A 310 -0.55 -2.89 -27.15
C ASN A 310 0.10 -1.49 -27.15
N MET A 311 0.10 -0.80 -26.01
CA MET A 311 0.77 0.51 -25.88
C MET A 311 2.29 0.44 -26.04
N GLU A 312 2.93 -0.68 -25.66
CA GLU A 312 4.37 -0.87 -25.85
C GLU A 312 4.75 -1.09 -27.33
N GLN A 313 3.87 -1.73 -28.11
CA GLN A 313 4.08 -1.94 -29.54
C GLN A 313 3.88 -0.66 -30.37
N GLU A 314 3.11 0.29 -29.86
CA GLU A 314 2.83 1.58 -30.53
C GLU A 314 3.92 2.64 -30.30
N LYS A 315 4.88 2.42 -29.39
CA LYS A 315 6.00 3.36 -29.20
C LYS A 315 6.97 3.28 -30.39
N PRO A 316 7.18 4.36 -31.15
CA PRO A 316 8.26 4.40 -32.13
C PRO A 316 9.61 4.25 -31.40
N ALA A 317 10.52 3.51 -32.05
CA ALA A 317 11.90 3.30 -31.57
C ALA A 317 12.67 4.62 -31.38
#